data_AF-A0A2N2T7A0-F1
#
_entry.id   AF-A0A2N2T7A0-F1
#
_cell.length_a   1.000
_cell.length_b   1.000
_cell.length_c   1.000
_cell.angle_alpha   90.00
_cell.angle_beta   90.00
_cell.angle_gamma   90.00
#
_symmetry.space_group_name_H-M   'P 1'
#
loop_
_entity.id
_entity.type
_entity.pdbx_description
1 polymer ?
#
loop_
_entity_poly.entity_id
_entity_poly.type
_entity_poly.pdbx_seq_one_letter_code
_entity_poly.pdbx_strand_id
1 'polypeptide(L)'
;DSGRPDFNGSLVQLLIGLVQTAWDRSGQEWDRDEAIDAPPTPAQLQVLFAPLAQAFAFDGDGPRFMQDRTLSAGDKPAENDIAALLIDSPGEQASKLNTDHFIKRGRVEAICPDCTAAALFTLMTNAPSGGAGHRTSLRGGGPLTTLVLYDPQSTGDQPRALWRTIACNVLEPDTLRAQGDPRKTDLKHTFPWLAAQAELQPREETQPLDAHPAQMYWAMPRRIRLHFQATVAGL
;
A
#
# COMPACT_ATOMS: atom_id res chain seq x y z
N ASP A 1 10.95 6.88 -11.18
CA ASP A 1 11.85 6.09 -10.31
C ASP A 1 11.97 6.83 -8.98
N SER A 2 11.88 6.14 -7.85
CA SER A 2 11.95 6.69 -6.50
C SER A 2 13.38 6.78 -5.94
N GLY A 3 14.38 6.28 -6.66
CA GLY A 3 15.77 6.19 -6.17
C GLY A 3 15.98 5.08 -5.13
N ARG A 4 14.93 4.33 -4.79
CA ARG A 4 14.91 3.21 -3.84
C ARG A 4 14.27 1.97 -4.48
N PRO A 5 15.01 0.87 -4.65
CA PRO A 5 14.47 -0.34 -5.27
C PRO A 5 13.25 -0.93 -4.55
N ASP A 6 13.23 -0.89 -3.22
CA ASP A 6 12.10 -1.36 -2.40
C ASP A 6 10.84 -0.51 -2.60
N PHE A 7 11.01 0.80 -2.78
CA PHE A 7 9.91 1.71 -3.10
C PHE A 7 9.42 1.47 -4.53
N ASN A 8 10.30 1.34 -5.52
CA ASN A 8 9.90 1.04 -6.90
C ASN A 8 9.05 -0.24 -6.98
N GLY A 9 9.50 -1.32 -6.35
CA GLY A 9 8.75 -2.58 -6.31
C GLY A 9 7.40 -2.45 -5.59
N SER A 10 7.32 -1.61 -4.56
CA SER A 10 6.06 -1.34 -3.84
C SER A 10 5.13 -0.44 -4.64
N LEU A 11 5.64 0.58 -5.32
CA LEU A 11 4.82 1.48 -6.15
C LEU A 11 4.18 0.74 -7.33
N VAL A 12 4.87 -0.24 -7.92
CA VAL A 12 4.24 -1.10 -8.94
C VAL A 12 3.12 -1.95 -8.33
N GLN A 13 3.31 -2.50 -7.12
CA GLN A 13 2.24 -3.21 -6.39
C GLN A 13 1.06 -2.28 -6.08
N LEU A 14 1.30 -1.02 -5.69
CA LEU A 14 0.27 -0.01 -5.47
C LEU A 14 -0.54 0.24 -6.76
N LEU A 15 0.13 0.38 -7.90
CA LEU A 15 -0.52 0.61 -9.17
C LEU A 15 -1.36 -0.60 -9.62
N ILE A 16 -0.85 -1.82 -9.45
CA ILE A 16 -1.62 -3.05 -9.69
C ILE A 16 -2.85 -3.09 -8.80
N GLY A 17 -2.69 -2.86 -7.49
CA GLY A 17 -3.80 -2.83 -6.55
C GLY A 17 -4.84 -1.77 -6.90
N LEU A 18 -4.39 -0.57 -7.31
CA LEU A 18 -5.27 0.54 -7.71
C LEU A 18 -6.07 0.20 -8.96
N VAL A 19 -5.43 -0.31 -10.00
CA VAL A 19 -6.08 -0.73 -11.25
C VAL A 19 -7.06 -1.87 -10.96
N GLN A 20 -6.63 -2.92 -10.25
CA GLN A 20 -7.50 -4.05 -9.87
C GLN A 20 -8.73 -3.57 -9.11
N THR A 21 -8.54 -2.72 -8.10
CA THR A 21 -9.64 -2.22 -7.26
C THR A 21 -10.62 -1.38 -8.06
N ALA A 22 -10.11 -0.50 -8.93
CA ALA A 22 -10.96 0.40 -9.70
C ALA A 22 -11.74 -0.35 -10.79
N TRP A 23 -11.10 -1.30 -11.50
CA TRP A 23 -11.76 -2.10 -12.52
C TRP A 23 -12.85 -2.99 -11.93
N ASP A 24 -12.55 -3.72 -10.85
CA ASP A 24 -13.54 -4.59 -10.19
C ASP A 24 -14.77 -3.80 -9.75
N ARG A 25 -14.57 -2.61 -9.18
CA ARG A 25 -15.67 -1.72 -8.78
C ARG A 25 -16.45 -1.11 -9.94
N SER A 26 -15.82 -0.94 -11.09
CA SER A 26 -16.51 -0.43 -12.29
C SER A 26 -17.53 -1.44 -12.84
N GLY A 27 -17.41 -2.72 -12.46
CA GLY A 27 -18.21 -3.81 -13.00
C GLY A 27 -17.90 -4.15 -14.45
N GLN A 28 -16.88 -3.53 -15.05
CA GLN A 28 -16.39 -3.87 -16.38
C GLN A 28 -15.73 -5.25 -16.35
N GLU A 29 -15.92 -6.02 -17.42
CA GLU A 29 -15.11 -7.21 -17.64
C GLU A 29 -13.66 -6.78 -17.89
N TRP A 30 -12.72 -7.54 -17.32
CA TRP A 30 -11.31 -7.33 -17.56
C TRP A 30 -10.89 -8.22 -18.72
N ASP A 31 -10.41 -7.61 -19.80
CA ASP A 31 -9.71 -8.30 -20.88
C ASP A 31 -8.25 -7.86 -20.84
N ARG A 32 -7.37 -8.81 -20.51
CA ARG A 32 -5.93 -8.56 -20.39
C ARG A 32 -5.30 -8.21 -21.73
N ASP A 33 -5.69 -8.88 -22.80
CA ASP A 33 -5.09 -8.68 -24.12
C ASP A 33 -5.50 -7.31 -24.66
N GLU A 34 -6.78 -6.94 -24.53
CA GLU A 34 -7.25 -5.59 -24.87
C GLU A 34 -6.55 -4.52 -24.03
N ALA A 35 -6.41 -4.72 -22.71
CA ALA A 35 -5.72 -3.77 -21.85
C ALA A 35 -4.25 -3.58 -22.24
N ILE A 36 -3.57 -4.62 -22.75
CA ILE A 36 -2.18 -4.56 -23.21
C ILE A 36 -2.07 -3.84 -24.57
N ASP A 37 -2.96 -4.18 -25.50
CA ASP A 37 -2.94 -3.69 -26.89
C ASP A 37 -3.44 -2.25 -27.00
N ALA A 38 -4.47 -1.89 -26.22
CA ALA A 38 -5.10 -0.58 -26.21
C ALA A 38 -5.05 0.09 -24.81
N PRO A 39 -3.87 0.54 -24.35
CA PRO A 39 -3.76 1.21 -23.05
C PRO A 39 -4.69 2.44 -22.95
N PRO A 40 -5.37 2.62 -21.80
CA PRO A 40 -6.30 3.71 -21.59
C PRO A 40 -5.59 5.06 -21.59
N THR A 41 -6.31 6.09 -22.00
CA THR A 41 -5.87 7.48 -21.90
C THR A 41 -5.83 7.94 -20.44
N PRO A 42 -5.04 8.97 -20.10
CA PRO A 42 -5.04 9.56 -18.76
C PRO A 42 -6.45 10.01 -18.29
N ALA A 43 -7.28 10.50 -19.20
CA ALA A 43 -8.66 10.92 -18.89
C ALA A 43 -9.54 9.72 -18.49
N GLN A 44 -9.41 8.58 -19.19
CA GLN A 44 -10.12 7.34 -18.84
C GLN A 44 -9.70 6.84 -17.45
N LEU A 45 -8.39 6.85 -17.17
CA LEU A 45 -7.88 6.47 -15.84
C LEU A 45 -8.36 7.42 -14.74
N GLN A 46 -8.43 8.72 -15.02
CA GLN A 46 -8.94 9.70 -14.06
C GLN A 46 -10.41 9.42 -13.71
N VAL A 47 -11.26 9.14 -14.71
CA VAL A 47 -12.66 8.75 -14.50
C VAL A 47 -12.76 7.46 -13.69
N LEU A 48 -11.94 6.47 -14.04
CA LEU A 48 -11.92 5.18 -13.38
C LEU A 48 -11.49 5.27 -11.90
N PHE A 49 -10.52 6.12 -11.58
CA PHE A 49 -10.01 6.27 -10.21
C PHE A 49 -10.80 7.27 -9.36
N ALA A 50 -11.60 8.15 -9.96
CA ALA A 50 -12.37 9.16 -9.23
C ALA A 50 -13.22 8.60 -8.06
N PRO A 51 -13.91 7.45 -8.18
CA PRO A 51 -14.67 6.88 -7.07
C PRO A 51 -13.82 6.45 -5.85
N LEU A 52 -12.51 6.27 -6.04
CA LEU A 52 -11.60 5.85 -4.98
C LEU A 52 -10.91 7.03 -4.29
N ALA A 53 -10.98 8.24 -4.85
CA ALA A 53 -10.17 9.38 -4.44
C ALA A 53 -10.24 9.68 -2.93
N GLN A 54 -11.43 9.56 -2.32
CA GLN A 54 -11.62 9.79 -0.88
C GLN A 54 -10.82 8.82 0.01
N ALA A 55 -10.47 7.64 -0.49
CA ALA A 55 -9.65 6.68 0.24
C ALA A 55 -8.15 7.06 0.23
N PHE A 56 -7.71 7.95 -0.66
CA PHE A 56 -6.30 8.29 -0.80
C PHE A 56 -5.96 9.67 -0.20
N ALA A 57 -6.85 10.27 0.59
CA ALA A 57 -6.52 11.46 1.38
C ALA A 57 -5.40 11.14 2.37
N PHE A 58 -4.26 11.84 2.31
CA PHE A 58 -3.07 11.51 3.11
C PHE A 58 -2.97 12.28 4.44
N ASP A 59 -3.61 13.45 4.51
CA ASP A 59 -3.71 14.33 5.68
C ASP A 59 -5.15 14.86 5.86
N GLY A 60 -5.42 15.53 6.97
CA GLY A 60 -6.73 16.06 7.38
C GLY A 60 -7.32 15.33 8.59
N ASP A 61 -8.46 15.78 9.10
CA ASP A 61 -9.00 15.25 10.37
C ASP A 61 -9.68 13.87 10.23
N GLY A 62 -9.98 13.46 9.00
CA GLY A 62 -10.69 12.22 8.71
C GLY A 62 -9.82 10.95 8.63
N PRO A 63 -10.37 9.88 8.02
CA PRO A 63 -9.59 8.76 7.52
C PRO A 63 -8.42 9.24 6.67
N ARG A 64 -7.23 8.66 6.90
CA ARG A 64 -6.05 8.95 6.08
C ARG A 64 -5.50 7.65 5.50
N PHE A 65 -5.00 7.74 4.28
CA PHE A 65 -4.40 6.64 3.54
C PHE A 65 -3.45 5.84 4.42
N MET A 66 -3.81 4.58 4.65
CA MET A 66 -3.06 3.58 5.43
C MET A 66 -2.65 3.99 6.85
N GLN A 67 -3.41 4.89 7.48
CA GLN A 67 -3.17 5.32 8.87
C GLN A 67 -4.34 4.92 9.78
N ASP A 68 -4.03 4.47 10.98
CA ASP A 68 -5.02 4.06 11.97
C ASP A 68 -5.82 5.28 12.46
N ARG A 69 -7.15 5.23 12.29
CA ARG A 69 -8.08 6.31 12.66
C ARG A 69 -8.35 6.38 14.17
N THR A 70 -8.11 5.29 14.88
CA THR A 70 -8.45 5.11 16.31
C THR A 70 -7.24 5.14 17.23
N LEU A 71 -6.03 5.25 16.68
CA LEU A 71 -4.82 5.36 17.48
C LEU A 71 -4.89 6.60 18.39
N SER A 72 -4.84 6.36 19.69
CA SER A 72 -5.05 7.36 20.73
C SER A 72 -3.91 7.35 21.75
N ALA A 73 -3.82 8.38 22.59
CA ALA A 73 -2.85 8.41 23.69
C ALA A 73 -3.02 7.22 24.67
N GLY A 74 -4.23 6.66 24.79
CA GLY A 74 -4.51 5.50 25.63
C GLY A 74 -3.82 4.21 25.15
N ASP A 75 -3.51 4.12 23.85
CA ASP A 75 -2.75 3.00 23.27
C ASP A 75 -1.25 3.05 23.62
N LYS A 76 -0.79 4.15 24.24
CA LYS A 76 0.62 4.44 24.53
C LYS A 76 1.52 4.21 23.30
N PRO A 77 1.20 4.81 22.13
CA PRO A 77 2.02 4.66 20.94
C PRO A 77 3.42 5.22 21.20
N ALA A 78 4.44 4.54 20.66
CA ALA A 78 5.78 5.10 20.62
C ALA A 78 5.83 6.23 19.58
N GLU A 79 6.31 7.40 19.98
CA GLU A 79 6.72 8.44 19.02
C GLU A 79 8.05 8.01 18.39
N ASN A 80 8.05 7.92 17.06
CA ASN A 80 9.20 7.48 16.29
C ASN A 80 9.56 8.54 15.26
N ASP A 81 10.85 8.66 14.96
CA ASP A 81 11.33 9.47 13.86
C ASP A 81 10.79 8.95 12.52
N ILE A 82 10.72 9.84 11.52
CA ILE A 82 10.19 9.51 10.19
C ILE A 82 10.95 8.37 9.50
N ALA A 83 12.24 8.20 9.86
CA ALA A 83 13.06 7.08 9.41
C ALA A 83 12.48 5.71 9.78
N ALA A 84 11.65 5.60 10.82
CA ALA A 84 11.03 4.34 11.24
C ALA A 84 10.05 3.76 10.20
N LEU A 85 9.63 4.56 9.21
CA LEU A 85 8.87 4.06 8.06
C LEU A 85 9.74 3.26 7.07
N LEU A 86 11.06 3.43 7.12
CA LEU A 86 11.98 2.78 6.20
C LEU A 86 12.36 1.41 6.75
N ILE A 87 12.17 0.36 5.94
CA ILE A 87 12.41 -1.04 6.33
C ILE A 87 13.88 -1.30 6.72
N ASP A 88 14.81 -0.51 6.18
CA ASP A 88 16.25 -0.59 6.47
C ASP A 88 16.69 0.22 7.70
N SER A 89 15.79 0.98 8.33
CA SER A 89 16.12 1.70 9.56
C SER A 89 16.20 0.75 10.74
N PRO A 90 17.13 0.99 11.69
CA PRO A 90 17.25 0.14 12.87
C PRO A 90 16.01 0.26 13.74
N GLY A 91 15.49 -0.88 14.19
CA GLY A 91 14.45 -0.92 15.21
C GLY A 91 15.00 -0.56 16.59
N GLU A 92 14.11 -0.26 17.54
CA GLU A 92 14.46 0.15 18.90
C GLU A 92 15.46 -0.79 19.58
N GLN A 93 15.27 -2.11 19.45
CA GLN A 93 16.18 -3.11 20.01
C GLN A 93 17.56 -3.08 19.35
N ALA A 94 17.62 -2.90 18.02
CA ALA A 94 18.90 -2.85 17.32
C ALA A 94 19.71 -1.62 17.76
N SER A 95 19.05 -0.46 17.94
CA SER A 95 19.70 0.74 18.47
C SER A 95 20.10 0.60 19.94
N LYS A 96 19.26 0.01 20.81
CA LYS A 96 19.57 -0.22 22.23
C LYS A 96 20.74 -1.18 22.43
N LEU A 97 20.80 -2.24 21.64
CA LEU A 97 21.86 -3.25 21.70
C LEU A 97 23.07 -2.89 20.84
N ASN A 98 23.03 -1.75 20.13
CA ASN A 98 24.03 -1.30 19.17
C ASN A 98 24.35 -2.34 18.08
N THR A 99 23.38 -3.14 17.66
CA THR A 99 23.57 -4.13 16.59
C THR A 99 23.39 -3.55 15.18
N ASP A 100 23.16 -2.24 15.08
CA ASP A 100 22.98 -1.46 13.86
C ASP A 100 24.28 -0.87 13.31
N HIS A 101 25.44 -1.49 13.58
CA HIS A 101 26.78 -0.98 13.29
C HIS A 101 27.00 -0.48 11.85
N PHE A 102 26.31 -1.06 10.87
CA PHE A 102 26.45 -0.73 9.44
C PHE A 102 25.43 0.30 8.94
N ILE A 103 24.51 0.76 9.80
CA ILE A 103 23.48 1.73 9.44
C ILE A 103 23.87 3.07 10.05
N LYS A 104 24.03 4.08 9.19
CA LYS A 104 24.26 5.45 9.64
C LYS A 104 22.98 6.01 10.26
N ARG A 105 22.98 6.23 11.58
CA ARG A 105 21.89 6.90 12.30
C ARG A 105 21.74 8.36 11.84
N GLY A 106 20.55 8.92 11.95
CA GLY A 106 20.24 10.30 11.52
C GLY A 106 20.35 10.52 10.00
N ARG A 107 20.29 9.46 9.19
CA ARG A 107 20.37 9.57 7.72
C ARG A 107 19.14 10.26 7.11
N VAL A 108 17.99 10.07 7.73
CA VAL A 108 16.70 10.56 7.24
C VAL A 108 15.95 11.22 8.40
N GLU A 109 16.01 12.54 8.45
CA GLU A 109 15.35 13.35 9.49
C GLU A 109 14.08 14.02 8.95
N ALA A 110 14.00 14.20 7.62
CA ALA A 110 12.84 14.72 6.91
C ALA A 110 12.69 14.02 5.56
N ILE A 111 11.45 13.83 5.10
CA ILE A 111 11.12 13.31 3.78
C ILE A 111 9.90 14.04 3.22
N CYS A 112 9.78 14.07 1.89
CA CYS A 112 8.66 14.70 1.22
C CYS A 112 7.32 13.96 1.50
N PRO A 113 6.15 14.61 1.36
CA PRO A 113 4.85 13.95 1.57
C PRO A 113 4.66 12.70 0.71
N ASP A 114 5.00 12.78 -0.58
CA ASP A 114 4.89 11.65 -1.51
C ASP A 114 5.83 10.51 -1.13
N CYS A 115 7.05 10.85 -0.69
CA CYS A 115 8.05 9.94 -0.16
C CYS A 115 7.53 9.22 1.10
N THR A 116 6.81 9.95 1.94
CA THR A 116 6.20 9.42 3.16
C THR A 116 5.07 8.46 2.85
N ALA A 117 4.21 8.79 1.88
CA ALA A 117 3.14 7.91 1.42
C ALA A 117 3.71 6.62 0.81
N ALA A 118 4.77 6.74 -0.01
CA ALA A 118 5.48 5.59 -0.56
C ALA A 118 6.11 4.73 0.53
N ALA A 119 6.81 5.34 1.49
CA ALA A 119 7.42 4.63 2.63
C ALA A 119 6.37 3.90 3.48
N LEU A 120 5.25 4.56 3.78
CA LEU A 120 4.14 3.97 4.52
C LEU A 120 3.54 2.78 3.75
N PHE A 121 3.25 2.93 2.45
CA PHE A 121 2.74 1.83 1.64
C PHE A 121 3.74 0.66 1.57
N THR A 122 5.03 0.94 1.32
CA THR A 122 6.10 -0.08 1.32
C THR A 122 6.14 -0.82 2.64
N LEU A 123 6.14 -0.09 3.76
CA LEU A 123 6.19 -0.69 5.08
C LEU A 123 4.97 -1.58 5.34
N MET A 124 3.77 -1.11 5.02
CA MET A 124 2.54 -1.85 5.31
C MET A 124 2.41 -3.11 4.44
N THR A 125 2.75 -2.99 3.16
CA THR A 125 2.66 -4.07 2.16
C THR A 125 3.75 -5.13 2.33
N ASN A 126 4.94 -4.75 2.79
CA ASN A 126 6.10 -5.61 2.92
C ASN A 126 6.63 -5.72 4.36
N ALA A 127 5.80 -5.39 5.36
CA ALA A 127 6.19 -5.31 6.77
C ALA A 127 7.02 -6.53 7.22
N PRO A 128 8.30 -6.35 7.58
CA PRO A 128 9.10 -7.43 8.14
C PRO A 128 8.66 -7.71 9.58
N SER A 129 9.19 -8.79 10.15
CA SER A 129 9.06 -9.07 11.59
C SER A 129 9.70 -7.93 12.39
N GLY A 130 8.95 -7.33 13.31
CA GLY A 130 9.35 -6.13 14.05
C GLY A 130 9.52 -6.31 15.56
N GLY A 131 9.45 -7.54 16.08
CA GLY A 131 9.42 -7.80 17.52
C GLY A 131 7.99 -7.77 18.09
N ALA A 132 7.90 -7.80 19.43
CA ALA A 132 6.61 -7.88 20.13
C ALA A 132 5.71 -6.67 19.81
N GLY A 133 4.46 -6.92 19.44
CA GLY A 133 3.49 -5.87 19.11
C GLY A 133 3.47 -5.40 17.66
N HIS A 134 4.44 -5.79 16.83
CA HIS A 134 4.45 -5.48 15.40
C HIS A 134 4.08 -6.70 14.55
N ARG A 135 2.89 -6.68 13.93
CA ARG A 135 2.49 -7.72 12.97
C ARG A 135 3.25 -7.55 11.64
N THR A 136 3.50 -8.69 10.99
CA THR A 136 4.06 -8.77 9.64
C THR A 136 2.99 -8.50 8.59
N SER A 137 3.41 -8.37 7.32
CA SER A 137 2.45 -8.25 6.21
C SER A 137 1.56 -9.49 6.09
N LEU A 138 0.47 -9.41 5.31
CA LEU A 138 -0.38 -10.58 5.00
C LEU A 138 0.40 -11.75 4.40
N ARG A 139 1.55 -11.47 3.78
CA ARG A 139 2.42 -12.46 3.14
C ARG A 139 3.57 -12.93 4.04
N GLY A 140 3.53 -12.58 5.33
CA GLY A 140 4.60 -12.87 6.29
C GLY A 140 5.67 -11.78 6.38
N GLY A 141 6.74 -12.08 7.12
CA GLY A 141 7.86 -11.15 7.36
C GLY A 141 8.98 -11.35 6.35
N GLY A 142 9.05 -10.48 5.34
CA GLY A 142 10.02 -10.58 4.23
C GLY A 142 9.48 -11.31 2.99
N PRO A 143 8.31 -10.92 2.46
CA PRO A 143 7.76 -11.57 1.28
C PRO A 143 8.61 -11.29 0.03
N LEU A 144 8.71 -12.28 -0.86
CA LEU A 144 9.22 -12.08 -2.22
C LEU A 144 8.04 -11.76 -3.16
N THR A 145 8.13 -10.65 -3.88
CA THR A 145 7.15 -10.29 -4.91
C THR A 145 7.74 -10.58 -6.28
N THR A 146 7.01 -11.34 -7.10
CA THR A 146 7.31 -11.58 -8.51
C THR A 146 6.30 -10.84 -9.38
N LEU A 147 6.78 -10.25 -10.47
CA LEU A 147 5.96 -9.50 -11.41
C LEU A 147 6.20 -10.03 -12.81
N VAL A 148 5.12 -10.17 -13.59
CA VAL A 148 5.22 -10.38 -15.04
C VAL A 148 5.57 -9.04 -15.67
N LEU A 149 6.75 -8.94 -16.27
CA LEU A 149 7.17 -7.74 -16.99
C LEU A 149 6.73 -7.84 -18.45
N TYR A 150 6.22 -6.74 -18.99
CA TYR A 150 6.02 -6.64 -20.43
C TYR A 150 7.36 -6.32 -21.10
N ASP A 151 7.82 -7.16 -22.03
CA ASP A 151 9.06 -6.93 -22.78
C ASP A 151 8.81 -6.03 -24.00
N PRO A 152 9.26 -4.75 -23.98
CA PRO A 152 9.04 -3.82 -25.08
C PRO A 152 9.83 -4.17 -26.35
N GLN A 153 10.85 -5.05 -26.28
CA GLN A 153 11.60 -5.49 -27.46
C GLN A 153 10.78 -6.41 -28.38
N SER A 154 9.67 -6.96 -27.88
CA SER A 154 8.77 -7.80 -28.69
C SER A 154 7.88 -7.02 -29.66
N THR A 155 7.64 -5.72 -29.43
CA THR A 155 6.62 -4.95 -30.18
C THR A 155 7.06 -3.56 -30.70
N GLY A 156 8.25 -3.05 -30.34
CA GLY A 156 8.81 -1.81 -30.89
C GLY A 156 8.20 -0.50 -30.36
N ASP A 157 7.23 -0.55 -29.45
CA ASP A 157 6.50 0.61 -28.90
C ASP A 157 6.80 0.80 -27.40
N GLN A 158 7.91 1.51 -27.11
CA GLN A 158 8.50 1.64 -25.77
C GLN A 158 7.74 2.49 -24.71
N PRO A 159 6.98 3.55 -25.03
CA PRO A 159 6.52 4.51 -24.01
C PRO A 159 5.38 4.02 -23.11
N ARG A 160 4.77 2.85 -23.38
CA ARG A 160 3.64 2.30 -22.59
C ARG A 160 3.97 1.07 -21.74
N ALA A 161 5.25 0.75 -21.55
CA ALA A 161 5.70 -0.48 -20.88
C ALA A 161 5.22 -0.61 -19.41
N LEU A 162 5.10 0.50 -18.66
CA LEU A 162 4.62 0.46 -17.28
C LEU A 162 3.16 0.01 -17.19
N TRP A 163 2.28 0.60 -18.02
CA TRP A 163 0.88 0.21 -18.07
C TRP A 163 0.74 -1.27 -18.45
N ARG A 164 1.43 -1.71 -19.51
CA ARG A 164 1.36 -3.10 -19.95
C ARG A 164 1.87 -4.07 -18.88
N THR A 165 2.93 -3.70 -18.16
CA THR A 165 3.39 -4.46 -16.97
C THR A 165 2.30 -4.53 -15.90
N ILE A 166 1.61 -3.42 -15.59
CA ILE A 166 0.50 -3.43 -14.63
C ILE A 166 -0.62 -4.35 -15.12
N ALA A 167 -1.06 -4.21 -16.36
CA ALA A 167 -2.13 -5.01 -16.96
C ALA A 167 -1.83 -6.52 -16.91
N CYS A 168 -0.59 -6.93 -17.17
CA CYS A 168 -0.16 -8.33 -17.06
C CYS A 168 -0.32 -8.92 -15.65
N ASN A 169 -0.37 -8.10 -14.60
CA ASN A 169 -0.44 -8.53 -13.20
C ASN A 169 -1.81 -8.27 -12.56
N VAL A 170 -2.80 -7.80 -13.32
CA VAL A 170 -4.20 -7.73 -12.88
C VAL A 170 -4.82 -9.13 -13.00
N LEU A 171 -5.48 -9.56 -11.93
CA LEU A 171 -6.18 -10.83 -11.82
C LEU A 171 -7.50 -10.79 -12.57
N GLU A 172 -7.82 -11.92 -13.19
CA GLU A 172 -9.14 -12.18 -13.76
C GLU A 172 -10.23 -12.12 -12.67
N PRO A 173 -11.46 -11.68 -13.00
CA PRO A 173 -12.51 -11.45 -12.02
C PRO A 173 -12.78 -12.64 -11.09
N ASP A 174 -12.83 -13.85 -11.62
CA ASP A 174 -13.10 -15.06 -10.82
C ASP A 174 -11.93 -15.42 -9.90
N THR A 175 -10.70 -15.15 -10.33
CA THR A 175 -9.52 -15.35 -9.48
C THR A 175 -9.49 -14.36 -8.32
N LEU A 176 -9.85 -13.09 -8.59
CA LEU A 176 -9.98 -12.07 -7.55
C LEU A 176 -11.10 -12.44 -6.57
N ARG A 177 -12.30 -12.76 -7.07
CA ARG A 177 -13.48 -13.06 -6.23
C ARG A 177 -13.25 -14.22 -5.26
N ALA A 178 -12.37 -15.17 -5.59
CA ALA A 178 -12.01 -16.27 -4.70
C ALA A 178 -11.18 -15.85 -3.46
N GLN A 179 -10.64 -14.62 -3.40
CA GLN A 179 -9.75 -14.16 -2.32
C GLN A 179 -10.48 -13.51 -1.13
N GLY A 180 -11.81 -13.36 -1.18
CA GLY A 180 -12.58 -12.71 -0.12
C GLY A 180 -14.08 -12.76 -0.38
N ASP A 181 -14.86 -11.85 0.22
CA ASP A 181 -16.30 -11.75 -0.02
C ASP A 181 -16.63 -10.57 -0.97
N PRO A 182 -16.90 -10.82 -2.28
CA PRO A 182 -17.21 -9.76 -3.24
C PRO A 182 -18.52 -9.02 -2.94
N ARG A 183 -19.35 -9.53 -2.01
CA ARG A 183 -20.59 -8.85 -1.59
C ARG A 183 -20.31 -7.68 -0.64
N LYS A 184 -19.08 -7.55 -0.12
CA LYS A 184 -18.65 -6.46 0.76
C LYS A 184 -18.31 -5.20 -0.04
N THR A 185 -19.33 -4.55 -0.60
CA THR A 185 -19.17 -3.47 -1.59
C THR A 185 -18.87 -2.09 -0.98
N ASP A 186 -19.07 -1.87 0.31
CA ASP A 186 -18.66 -0.62 0.97
C ASP A 186 -17.14 -0.44 0.92
N LEU A 187 -16.67 0.78 0.62
CA LEU A 187 -15.25 1.07 0.47
C LEU A 187 -14.40 0.72 1.69
N LYS A 188 -14.97 0.75 2.91
CA LYS A 188 -14.28 0.35 4.15
C LYS A 188 -13.83 -1.11 4.18
N HIS A 189 -14.50 -1.99 3.41
CA HIS A 189 -14.11 -3.39 3.30
C HIS A 189 -13.00 -3.61 2.27
N THR A 190 -12.68 -2.60 1.44
CA THR A 190 -11.51 -2.62 0.56
C THR A 190 -10.34 -1.85 1.18
N PHE A 191 -10.65 -0.70 1.80
CA PHE A 191 -9.68 0.24 2.36
C PHE A 191 -9.87 0.34 3.88
N PRO A 192 -9.11 -0.43 4.68
CA PRO A 192 -9.38 -0.61 6.09
C PRO A 192 -9.21 0.66 6.94
N TRP A 193 -8.47 1.67 6.47
CA TRP A 193 -8.34 2.95 7.17
C TRP A 193 -9.60 3.82 7.13
N LEU A 194 -10.60 3.48 6.32
CA LEU A 194 -11.85 4.24 6.23
C LEU A 194 -12.81 4.04 7.42
N ALA A 195 -12.61 3.00 8.22
CA ALA A 195 -13.42 2.69 9.39
C ALA A 195 -12.56 2.39 10.61
N ALA A 196 -13.17 2.36 11.80
CA ALA A 196 -12.47 1.89 12.99
C ALA A 196 -12.17 0.39 12.89
N GLN A 197 -11.04 -0.06 13.45
CA GLN A 197 -10.65 -1.47 13.40
C GLN A 197 -11.72 -2.39 14.03
N ALA A 198 -12.37 -1.94 15.10
CA ALA A 198 -13.46 -2.67 15.76
C ALA A 198 -14.69 -2.89 14.85
N GLU A 199 -14.92 -2.03 13.84
CA GLU A 199 -15.99 -2.21 12.86
C GLU A 199 -15.64 -3.27 11.80
N LEU A 200 -14.36 -3.46 11.53
CA LEU A 200 -13.85 -4.34 10.48
C LEU A 200 -13.43 -5.72 11.01
N GLN A 201 -13.14 -5.83 12.31
CA GLN A 201 -12.61 -7.03 12.94
C GLN A 201 -13.54 -7.52 14.06
N PRO A 202 -14.66 -8.18 13.71
CA PRO A 202 -15.61 -8.67 14.70
C PRO A 202 -15.04 -9.77 15.62
N ARG A 203 -13.89 -10.35 15.25
CA ARG A 203 -13.27 -11.50 15.93
C ARG A 203 -11.79 -11.27 16.23
N GLU A 204 -11.36 -10.02 16.45
CA GLU A 204 -9.96 -9.58 16.71
C GLU A 204 -8.96 -9.81 15.55
N GLU A 205 -9.35 -10.59 14.55
CA GLU A 205 -8.63 -10.84 13.32
C GLU A 205 -9.55 -10.56 12.11
N THR A 206 -8.95 -10.13 11.00
CA THR A 206 -9.64 -10.01 9.72
C THR A 206 -9.53 -11.33 8.97
N GLN A 207 -10.65 -11.99 8.69
CA GLN A 207 -10.67 -13.16 7.80
C GLN A 207 -11.06 -12.74 6.38
N PRO A 208 -10.77 -13.56 5.35
CA PRO A 208 -11.18 -13.29 3.98
C PRO A 208 -12.69 -12.98 3.83
N LEU A 209 -13.55 -13.62 4.63
CA LEU A 209 -15.01 -13.40 4.62
C LEU A 209 -15.44 -12.06 5.24
N ASP A 210 -14.57 -11.42 6.01
CA ASP A 210 -14.86 -10.11 6.63
C ASP A 210 -14.53 -8.94 5.67
N ALA A 211 -13.82 -9.24 4.57
CA ALA A 211 -13.16 -8.29 3.68
C ALA A 211 -13.65 -8.40 2.24
N HIS A 212 -13.54 -7.29 1.49
CA HIS A 212 -13.61 -7.34 0.04
C HIS A 212 -12.32 -8.01 -0.51
N PRO A 213 -12.37 -8.82 -1.58
CA PRO A 213 -11.16 -9.50 -2.08
C PRO A 213 -9.99 -8.56 -2.39
N ALA A 214 -10.27 -7.36 -2.93
CA ALA A 214 -9.25 -6.36 -3.21
C ALA A 214 -8.53 -5.79 -1.95
N GLN A 215 -9.03 -6.03 -0.73
CA GLN A 215 -8.35 -5.61 0.51
C GLN A 215 -6.95 -6.22 0.65
N MET A 216 -6.65 -7.35 -0.02
CA MET A 216 -5.33 -7.97 0.01
C MET A 216 -4.20 -7.04 -0.46
N TYR A 217 -4.48 -6.05 -1.31
CA TYR A 217 -3.52 -5.03 -1.74
C TYR A 217 -3.34 -3.89 -0.73
N TRP A 218 -4.23 -3.78 0.25
CA TRP A 218 -4.41 -2.61 1.11
C TRP A 218 -4.31 -2.96 2.60
N ALA A 219 -3.58 -4.01 2.92
CA ALA A 219 -3.42 -4.48 4.28
C ALA A 219 -2.79 -3.43 5.20
N MET A 220 -3.23 -3.42 6.46
CA MET A 220 -2.68 -2.54 7.50
C MET A 220 -2.21 -3.34 8.72
N PRO A 221 -1.07 -4.04 8.65
CA PRO A 221 -0.61 -4.87 9.76
C PRO A 221 -0.10 -4.06 10.96
N ARG A 222 0.33 -2.80 10.75
CA ARG A 222 0.84 -1.93 11.80
C ARG A 222 -0.10 -0.75 12.02
N ARG A 223 -0.34 -0.40 13.29
CA ARG A 223 -1.11 0.78 13.67
C ARG A 223 -0.18 1.99 13.65
N ILE A 224 -0.33 2.88 12.66
CA ILE A 224 0.52 4.06 12.45
C ILE A 224 -0.36 5.29 12.21
N ARG A 225 0.02 6.44 12.78
CA ARG A 225 -0.59 7.74 12.49
C ARG A 225 0.52 8.78 12.33
N LEU A 226 0.47 9.58 11.28
CA LEU A 226 1.48 10.59 11.01
C LEU A 226 1.10 11.94 11.64
N HIS A 227 2.12 12.63 12.15
CA HIS A 227 1.99 13.96 12.74
C HIS A 227 2.37 15.02 11.70
N PHE A 228 1.38 15.77 11.19
CA PHE A 228 1.61 16.83 10.19
C PHE A 228 1.78 18.23 10.80
N GLN A 229 1.53 18.38 12.11
CA GLN A 229 1.54 19.68 12.81
C GLN A 229 2.93 20.34 12.88
N ALA A 230 4.00 19.54 12.85
CA ALA A 230 5.39 19.99 12.95
C ALA A 230 6.16 19.71 11.65
N THR A 231 5.53 19.96 10.50
CA THR A 231 6.21 19.87 9.21
C THR A 231 6.92 21.18 8.89
N VAL A 232 8.05 21.09 8.18
CA VAL A 232 8.81 22.24 7.67
C VAL A 232 8.87 22.15 6.14
N ALA A 233 9.00 23.29 5.48
CA ALA A 233 9.28 23.30 4.05
C ALA A 233 10.59 22.55 3.79
N GLY A 234 10.59 21.70 2.77
CA GLY A 234 11.82 21.04 2.30
C GLY A 234 12.84 22.06 1.78
N LEU A 235 14.10 21.62 1.69
CA LEU A 235 15.17 22.37 1.04
C LEU A 235 14.92 22.54 -0.47
#